data_AF-A0A3D5UR45-F1
#
_entry.id   AF-A0A3D5UR45-F1
#
_cell.length_a   1.000
_cell.length_b   1.000
_cell.length_c   1.000
_cell.angle_alpha   90.00
_cell.angle_beta   90.00
_cell.angle_gamma   90.00
#
_symmetry.space_group_name_H-M   'P 1'
#
loop_
_entity.id
_entity.type
_entity.pdbx_description
1 polymer ?
#
loop_
_entity_poly.entity_id
_entity_poly.type
_entity_poly.pdbx_seq_one_letter_code
_entity_poly.pdbx_strand_id
1 'polypeptide(L)'
;LNLETYNEWQDDPLIIEDVMRFLDNVLQDFIDRAPDDMARAKYAAARERSVGLGVMGFHSFLQANRIPFEGVMAKVWNKRMFTRIKEGVDAASKVLAEERGPCPDAADYGFNERFSNKTAIAPTASISIITGGTSPGIEPIAANSFTHKTLSGSFNVRNRHLTKLLEQKGRNDDDTWSSIVTNGGSVQHLDFLSDDEKDVFKTAFEIDQRWVIEHAGDRAAMIDQAQSVNLFLPADVHKRDLHGLHLMAWKHGVKSLYYCRSLSIQRAEKAEVVSLLPGKVLDVLTLDQVATNAQEENQYEECLACQ
;
A
#
# COMPACT_ATOMS: atom_id res chain seq x y z
N LEU A 1 -3.28 -5.94 9.55
CA LEU A 1 -2.36 -7.10 9.42
C LEU A 1 -1.23 -6.78 8.45
N ASN A 2 -0.01 -7.28 8.69
CA ASN A 2 1.10 -7.13 7.74
C ASN A 2 1.17 -8.38 6.85
N LEU A 3 0.93 -8.23 5.55
CA LEU A 3 0.96 -9.34 4.59
C LEU A 3 2.40 -9.75 4.22
N GLU A 4 3.41 -8.89 4.41
CA GLU A 4 4.81 -9.28 4.16
C GLU A 4 5.20 -10.49 5.03
N THR A 5 4.70 -10.53 6.27
CA THR A 5 4.92 -11.63 7.21
C THR A 5 3.77 -12.64 7.21
N TYR A 6 2.96 -12.72 6.15
CA TYR A 6 1.80 -13.62 6.07
C TYR A 6 2.12 -15.07 6.46
N ASN A 7 3.26 -15.59 6.01
CA ASN A 7 3.66 -16.96 6.29
C ASN A 7 3.95 -17.22 7.78
N GLU A 8 4.23 -16.19 8.56
CA GLU A 8 4.50 -16.29 10.01
C GLU A 8 3.20 -16.42 10.82
N TRP A 9 2.09 -15.86 10.34
CA TRP A 9 0.86 -15.77 11.11
C TRP A 9 -0.36 -16.47 10.48
N GLN A 10 -0.29 -16.94 9.22
CA GLN A 10 -1.44 -17.54 8.54
C GLN A 10 -2.08 -18.71 9.32
N ASP A 11 -1.26 -19.47 10.04
CA ASP A 11 -1.64 -20.65 10.81
C ASP A 11 -1.89 -20.34 12.30
N ASP A 12 -1.68 -19.08 12.72
CA ASP A 12 -2.00 -18.65 14.07
C ASP A 12 -3.53 -18.53 14.21
N PRO A 13 -4.17 -19.32 15.09
CA PRO A 13 -5.62 -19.29 15.24
C PRO A 13 -6.11 -18.02 15.95
N LEU A 14 -5.26 -17.36 16.73
CA LEU A 14 -5.64 -16.24 17.60
C LEU A 14 -5.37 -14.88 16.98
N ILE A 15 -4.38 -14.74 16.10
CA ILE A 15 -3.94 -13.40 15.64
C ILE A 15 -5.07 -12.50 15.11
N ILE A 16 -6.02 -13.04 14.34
CA ILE A 16 -7.13 -12.26 13.81
C ILE A 16 -8.15 -11.94 14.92
N GLU A 17 -8.45 -12.90 15.79
CA GLU A 17 -9.34 -12.66 16.93
C GLU A 17 -8.75 -11.59 17.87
N ASP A 18 -7.45 -11.67 18.20
CA ASP A 18 -6.75 -10.72 19.06
C ASP A 18 -6.81 -9.30 18.47
N VAL A 19 -6.61 -9.15 17.16
CA VAL A 19 -6.75 -7.85 16.49
C VAL A 19 -8.19 -7.36 16.53
N MET A 20 -9.17 -8.22 16.26
CA MET A 20 -10.59 -7.83 16.31
C MET A 20 -11.03 -7.46 17.74
N ARG A 21 -10.55 -8.17 18.75
CA ARG A 21 -10.76 -7.89 20.17
C ARG A 21 -10.10 -6.58 20.58
N PHE A 22 -8.90 -6.31 20.09
CA PHE A 22 -8.22 -5.03 20.28
C PHE A 22 -9.04 -3.88 19.68
N LEU A 23 -9.54 -4.02 18.45
CA LEU A 23 -10.40 -3.02 17.81
C LEU A 23 -11.71 -2.81 18.59
N ASP A 24 -12.35 -3.88 19.10
CA ASP A 24 -13.54 -3.76 19.94
C ASP A 24 -13.26 -3.01 21.25
N ASN A 25 -12.09 -3.23 21.86
CA ASN A 25 -11.67 -2.53 23.07
C ASN A 25 -11.45 -1.03 22.80
N VAL A 26 -10.80 -0.68 21.69
CA VAL A 26 -10.61 0.73 21.28
C VAL A 26 -11.95 1.39 21.02
N LEU A 27 -12.90 0.68 20.38
CA LEU A 27 -14.23 1.22 20.12
C LEU A 27 -15.03 1.39 21.41
N GLN A 28 -14.93 0.44 22.34
CA GLN A 28 -15.56 0.54 23.65
C GLN A 28 -15.04 1.75 24.42
N ASP A 29 -13.72 1.94 24.42
CA ASP A 29 -13.08 3.08 25.05
C ASP A 29 -13.56 4.44 24.48
N PHE A 30 -13.73 4.53 23.15
CA PHE A 30 -14.38 5.68 22.53
C PHE A 30 -15.82 5.86 23.00
N ILE A 31 -16.64 4.81 23.01
CA ILE A 31 -18.05 4.89 23.45
C ILE A 31 -18.14 5.41 24.90
N ASP A 32 -17.27 4.92 25.78
CA ASP A 32 -17.30 5.28 27.20
C ASP A 32 -16.86 6.73 27.44
N ARG A 33 -15.82 7.19 26.72
CA ARG A 33 -15.17 8.49 26.95
C ARG A 33 -15.59 9.61 25.99
N ALA A 34 -16.34 9.29 24.92
CA ALA A 34 -16.74 10.29 23.95
C ALA A 34 -17.56 11.43 24.60
N PRO A 35 -17.17 12.69 24.36
CA PRO A 35 -17.86 13.86 24.90
C PRO A 35 -19.25 14.05 24.26
N ASP A 36 -20.11 14.84 24.91
CA ASP A 36 -21.52 15.01 24.51
C ASP A 36 -21.68 15.68 23.14
N ASP A 37 -20.72 16.51 22.71
CA ASP A 37 -20.66 17.08 21.36
C ASP A 37 -20.48 16.01 20.27
N MET A 38 -19.99 14.82 20.64
CA MET A 38 -19.88 13.64 19.78
C MET A 38 -21.04 12.64 19.98
N ALA A 39 -22.16 13.03 20.60
CA ALA A 39 -23.27 12.12 20.91
C ALA A 39 -23.75 11.29 19.71
N ARG A 40 -23.77 11.86 18.49
CA ARG A 40 -24.15 11.13 17.26
C ARG A 40 -23.13 10.05 16.89
N ALA A 41 -21.84 10.33 17.03
CA ALA A 41 -20.78 9.36 16.75
C ALA A 41 -20.75 8.26 17.83
N LYS A 42 -20.93 8.62 19.11
CA LYS A 42 -21.08 7.68 20.22
C LYS A 42 -22.27 6.74 20.01
N TYR A 43 -23.42 7.29 19.60
CA TYR A 43 -24.60 6.50 19.28
C TYR A 43 -24.34 5.51 18.14
N ALA A 44 -23.79 5.97 17.02
CA ALA A 44 -23.48 5.10 15.87
C ALA A 44 -22.49 3.99 16.25
N ALA A 45 -21.40 4.34 16.94
CA ALA A 45 -20.40 3.39 17.41
C ALA A 45 -21.00 2.33 18.36
N ALA A 46 -21.86 2.75 19.30
CA ALA A 46 -22.52 1.84 20.23
C ALA A 46 -23.53 0.91 19.55
N ARG A 47 -24.22 1.39 18.50
CA ARG A 47 -25.24 0.64 17.75
C ARG A 47 -24.62 -0.39 16.81
N GLU A 48 -23.71 0.05 15.95
CA GLU A 48 -23.15 -0.78 14.88
C GLU A 48 -21.96 -1.60 15.34
N ARG A 49 -21.18 -1.04 16.26
CA ARG A 49 -19.83 -1.51 16.61
C ARG A 49 -18.94 -1.76 15.39
N SER A 50 -19.12 -1.03 14.29
CA SER A 50 -18.34 -1.21 13.06
C SER A 50 -16.83 -1.00 13.32
N VAL A 51 -15.99 -1.94 12.88
CA VAL A 51 -14.52 -1.86 12.93
C VAL A 51 -13.93 -2.07 11.53
N GLY A 52 -12.68 -1.65 11.32
CA GLY A 52 -12.00 -1.73 10.02
C GLY A 52 -10.65 -2.42 10.11
N LEU A 53 -10.63 -3.77 10.14
CA LEU A 53 -9.38 -4.51 9.99
C LEU A 53 -8.88 -4.36 8.55
N GLY A 54 -7.73 -3.70 8.42
CA GLY A 54 -7.02 -3.50 7.16
C GLY A 54 -5.74 -4.31 7.02
N VAL A 55 -5.07 -4.14 5.89
CA VAL A 55 -3.78 -4.78 5.59
C VAL A 55 -2.75 -3.78 5.09
N MET A 56 -1.49 -4.16 5.18
CA MET A 56 -0.36 -3.54 4.49
C MET A 56 0.59 -4.64 3.99
N GLY A 57 1.63 -4.29 3.23
CA GLY A 57 2.70 -5.22 2.87
C GLY A 57 2.39 -6.16 1.70
N PHE A 58 1.34 -5.91 0.91
CA PHE A 58 0.98 -6.80 -0.19
C PHE A 58 2.08 -6.92 -1.26
N HIS A 59 2.61 -5.80 -1.77
CA HIS A 59 3.66 -5.86 -2.79
C HIS A 59 5.00 -6.33 -2.18
N SER A 60 5.31 -5.97 -0.93
CA SER A 60 6.47 -6.52 -0.21
C SER A 60 6.42 -8.05 -0.10
N PHE A 61 5.25 -8.63 0.22
CA PHE A 61 5.07 -10.08 0.20
C PHE A 61 5.38 -10.68 -1.18
N LEU A 62 4.84 -10.08 -2.25
CA LEU A 62 5.06 -10.57 -3.60
C LEU A 62 6.55 -10.52 -3.97
N GLN A 63 7.24 -9.41 -3.66
CA GLN A 63 8.68 -9.26 -3.91
C GLN A 63 9.52 -10.21 -3.08
N ALA A 64 9.18 -10.43 -1.81
CA ALA A 64 9.85 -11.41 -0.94
C ALA A 64 9.78 -12.83 -1.51
N ASN A 65 8.71 -13.16 -2.24
CA ASN A 65 8.48 -14.47 -2.85
C ASN A 65 8.79 -14.52 -4.35
N ARG A 66 9.40 -13.46 -4.92
CA ARG A 66 9.75 -13.37 -6.36
C ARG A 66 8.53 -13.53 -7.28
N ILE A 67 7.42 -12.90 -6.90
CA ILE A 67 6.17 -12.93 -7.65
C ILE A 67 5.94 -11.54 -8.25
N PRO A 68 5.86 -11.43 -9.59
CA PRO A 68 5.41 -10.19 -10.23
C PRO A 68 4.01 -9.80 -9.77
N PHE A 69 3.79 -8.50 -9.56
CA PHE A 69 2.47 -7.96 -9.25
C PHE A 69 1.45 -8.28 -10.36
N GLU A 70 1.93 -8.28 -11.60
CA GLU A 70 1.18 -8.56 -12.83
C GLU A 70 1.19 -10.05 -13.15
N GLY A 71 0.44 -10.86 -12.41
CA GLY A 71 0.47 -12.29 -12.64
C GLY A 71 -0.61 -13.10 -11.94
N VAL A 72 -0.82 -14.32 -12.46
CA VAL A 72 -1.77 -15.29 -11.90
C VAL A 72 -1.40 -15.65 -10.46
N MET A 73 -0.11 -15.80 -10.17
CA MET A 73 0.34 -16.12 -8.81
C MET A 73 0.03 -15.00 -7.80
N ALA A 74 0.12 -13.74 -8.20
CA ALA A 74 -0.31 -12.62 -7.36
C ALA A 74 -1.83 -12.69 -7.08
N LYS A 75 -2.66 -13.05 -8.07
CA LYS A 75 -4.11 -13.25 -7.87
C LYS A 75 -4.40 -14.39 -6.90
N VAL A 76 -3.68 -15.51 -7.02
CA VAL A 76 -3.83 -16.67 -6.12
C VAL A 76 -3.54 -16.29 -4.68
N TRP A 77 -2.42 -15.61 -4.43
CA TRP A 77 -2.06 -15.15 -3.09
C TRP A 77 -3.02 -14.09 -2.56
N ASN A 78 -3.44 -13.15 -3.40
CA ASN A 78 -4.46 -12.17 -3.06
C ASN A 78 -5.74 -12.86 -2.55
N LYS A 79 -6.29 -13.80 -3.32
CA LYS A 79 -7.50 -14.53 -2.91
C LYS A 79 -7.29 -15.32 -1.64
N ARG A 80 -6.16 -16.05 -1.52
CA ARG A 80 -5.84 -16.85 -0.33
C ARG A 80 -5.81 -15.98 0.93
N MET A 81 -5.07 -14.87 0.89
CA MET A 81 -4.93 -13.96 2.03
C MET A 81 -6.27 -13.37 2.46
N PHE A 82 -7.06 -12.87 1.51
CA PHE A 82 -8.33 -12.21 1.81
C PHE A 82 -9.42 -13.21 2.20
N THR A 83 -9.37 -14.45 1.71
CA THR A 83 -10.26 -15.53 2.17
C THR A 83 -9.98 -15.84 3.65
N ARG A 84 -8.71 -16.07 3.99
CA ARG A 84 -8.28 -16.33 5.37
C ARG A 84 -8.65 -15.20 6.33
N ILE A 85 -8.52 -13.95 5.88
CA ILE A 85 -8.91 -12.77 6.66
C ILE A 85 -10.43 -12.75 6.85
N LYS A 86 -11.22 -12.92 5.78
CA LYS A 86 -12.68 -12.91 5.85
C LYS A 86 -13.21 -13.97 6.82
N GLU A 87 -12.73 -15.21 6.69
CA GLU A 87 -13.08 -16.31 7.59
C GLU A 87 -12.72 -15.99 9.04
N GLY A 88 -11.52 -15.43 9.26
CA GLY A 88 -11.06 -15.08 10.60
C GLY A 88 -11.87 -13.96 11.26
N VAL A 89 -12.20 -12.89 10.55
CA VAL A 89 -12.98 -11.78 11.12
C VAL A 89 -14.44 -12.17 11.38
N ASP A 90 -15.02 -13.03 10.53
CA ASP A 90 -16.38 -13.56 10.74
C ASP A 90 -16.43 -14.46 11.98
N ALA A 91 -15.44 -15.36 12.12
CA ALA A 91 -15.34 -16.22 13.29
C ALA A 91 -15.14 -15.41 14.58
N ALA A 92 -14.21 -14.47 14.57
CA ALA A 92 -13.92 -13.61 15.72
C ALA A 92 -15.15 -12.80 16.15
N SER A 93 -15.96 -12.31 15.20
CA SER A 93 -17.17 -11.55 15.55
C SER A 93 -18.22 -12.38 16.28
N LYS A 94 -18.37 -13.66 15.93
CA LYS A 94 -19.28 -14.58 16.64
C LYS A 94 -18.78 -14.91 18.03
N VAL A 95 -17.49 -15.23 18.17
CA VAL A 95 -16.85 -15.50 19.47
C VAL A 95 -17.03 -14.31 20.42
N LEU A 96 -16.75 -13.10 19.93
CA LEU A 96 -16.93 -11.88 20.72
C LEU A 96 -18.39 -11.55 21.00
N ALA A 97 -19.33 -11.95 20.13
CA ALA A 97 -20.76 -11.80 20.39
C ALA A 97 -21.24 -12.72 21.51
N GLU A 98 -20.74 -13.96 21.56
CA GLU A 98 -21.03 -14.90 22.66
C GLU A 98 -20.49 -14.39 23.99
N GLU A 99 -19.27 -13.82 24.00
CA GLU A 99 -18.63 -13.30 25.21
C GLU A 99 -19.24 -11.98 25.70
N ARG A 100 -19.51 -11.04 24.78
CA ARG A 100 -19.80 -9.63 25.11
C ARG A 100 -21.17 -9.14 24.65
N GLY A 101 -21.97 -10.03 24.06
CA GLY A 101 -23.22 -9.71 23.40
C GLY A 101 -23.02 -9.19 21.96
N PRO A 102 -23.98 -9.48 21.05
CA PRO A 102 -23.99 -8.91 19.71
C PRO A 102 -24.14 -7.38 19.73
N CYS A 103 -23.75 -6.70 18.65
CA CYS A 103 -24.08 -5.28 18.53
C CYS A 103 -25.60 -5.10 18.39
N PRO A 104 -26.18 -3.99 18.90
CA PRO A 104 -27.62 -3.75 18.82
C PRO A 104 -28.19 -3.82 17.39
N ASP A 105 -27.47 -3.29 16.40
CA ASP A 105 -27.93 -3.35 15.01
C ASP A 105 -28.04 -4.79 14.51
N ALA A 106 -27.03 -5.64 14.75
CA ALA A 106 -27.10 -7.05 14.36
C ALA A 106 -28.22 -7.79 15.11
N ALA A 107 -28.35 -7.53 16.41
CA ALA A 107 -29.35 -8.16 17.27
C ALA A 107 -30.80 -7.84 16.84
N ASP A 108 -31.07 -6.60 16.42
CA ASP A 108 -32.40 -6.18 15.96
C ASP A 108 -32.87 -6.95 14.71
N TYR A 109 -31.94 -7.48 13.92
CA TYR A 109 -32.22 -8.35 12.77
C TYR A 109 -32.01 -9.85 13.05
N GLY A 110 -31.78 -10.23 14.32
CA GLY A 110 -31.63 -11.62 14.74
C GLY A 110 -30.26 -12.24 14.45
N PHE A 111 -29.23 -11.43 14.18
CA PHE A 111 -27.86 -11.91 13.99
C PHE A 111 -27.07 -11.89 15.31
N ASN A 112 -26.30 -12.95 15.55
CA ASN A 112 -25.37 -13.03 16.68
C ASN A 112 -23.94 -12.63 16.25
N GLU A 113 -23.75 -11.34 15.95
CA GLU A 113 -22.48 -10.78 15.50
C GLU A 113 -22.09 -9.59 16.38
N ARG A 114 -20.81 -9.51 16.77
CA ARG A 114 -20.30 -8.39 17.58
C ARG A 114 -20.19 -7.10 16.79
N PHE A 115 -20.02 -7.19 15.47
CA PHE A 115 -19.73 -6.06 14.60
C PHE A 115 -20.61 -6.08 13.36
N SER A 116 -21.25 -4.95 13.03
CA SER A 116 -21.97 -4.77 11.77
C SER A 116 -21.03 -4.78 10.56
N ASN A 117 -19.83 -4.23 10.71
CA ASN A 117 -18.76 -4.24 9.70
C ASN A 117 -17.41 -4.56 10.35
N LYS A 118 -16.52 -5.23 9.61
CA LYS A 118 -15.30 -5.85 10.14
C LYS A 118 -14.03 -5.44 9.38
N THR A 119 -14.12 -5.16 8.09
CA THR A 119 -12.96 -5.03 7.19
C THR A 119 -13.00 -3.75 6.36
N ALA A 120 -11.89 -3.01 6.38
CA ALA A 120 -11.69 -1.83 5.54
C ALA A 120 -10.20 -1.69 5.24
N ILE A 121 -9.84 -1.55 3.96
CA ILE A 121 -8.43 -1.40 3.57
C ILE A 121 -8.13 0.09 3.46
N ALA A 122 -7.67 0.66 4.57
CA ALA A 122 -7.25 2.05 4.65
C ALA A 122 -5.80 2.25 4.16
N PRO A 123 -5.39 3.49 3.81
CA PRO A 123 -4.00 3.81 3.55
C PRO A 123 -3.13 3.60 4.79
N THR A 124 -1.94 3.02 4.61
CA THR A 124 -1.06 2.65 5.74
C THR A 124 0.33 3.28 5.66
N ALA A 125 0.50 4.42 4.97
CA ALA A 125 1.79 5.02 4.67
C ALA A 125 2.72 5.16 5.90
N SER A 126 2.22 5.72 7.00
CA SER A 126 3.04 5.92 8.21
C SER A 126 3.35 4.61 8.94
N ILE A 127 2.35 3.74 9.12
CA ILE A 127 2.54 2.47 9.86
C ILE A 127 3.36 1.45 9.07
N SER A 128 3.38 1.54 7.73
CA SER A 128 4.22 0.68 6.90
C SER A 128 5.70 1.05 7.03
N ILE A 129 6.02 2.34 7.26
CA ILE A 129 7.36 2.80 7.61
C ILE A 129 7.75 2.31 9.02
N ILE A 130 6.87 2.47 10.01
CA ILE A 130 7.10 2.05 11.40
C ILE A 130 7.42 0.54 11.47
N THR A 131 6.78 -0.27 10.64
CA THR A 131 6.97 -1.74 10.61
C THR A 131 8.15 -2.20 9.74
N GLY A 132 9.15 -1.35 9.53
CA GLY A 132 10.38 -1.70 8.82
C GLY A 132 10.34 -1.44 7.31
N GLY A 133 9.48 -0.51 6.87
CA GLY A 133 9.42 -0.07 5.48
C GLY A 133 8.75 -1.09 4.54
N THR A 134 7.66 -1.70 4.99
CA THR A 134 6.83 -2.57 4.13
C THR A 134 6.02 -1.73 3.12
N SER A 135 5.52 -2.34 2.05
CA SER A 135 4.70 -1.65 1.05
C SER A 135 3.38 -1.15 1.67
N PRO A 136 2.91 0.06 1.35
CA PRO A 136 1.67 0.58 1.93
C PRO A 136 0.44 -0.16 1.37
N GLY A 137 -0.48 -0.52 2.27
CA GLY A 137 -1.78 -1.08 1.94
C GLY A 137 -1.70 -2.32 1.03
N ILE A 138 -2.48 -2.25 -0.05
CA ILE A 138 -2.54 -3.24 -1.13
C ILE A 138 -1.88 -2.72 -2.42
N GLU A 139 -1.19 -1.59 -2.34
CA GLU A 139 -0.73 -0.83 -3.49
C GLU A 139 0.67 -1.25 -3.92
N PRO A 140 1.01 -1.09 -5.21
CA PRO A 140 2.37 -1.27 -5.64
C PRO A 140 3.31 -0.19 -5.07
N ILE A 141 4.58 -0.55 -4.83
CA ILE A 141 5.62 0.37 -4.37
C ILE A 141 5.88 1.42 -5.47
N ALA A 142 5.82 2.70 -5.11
CA ALA A 142 5.98 3.81 -6.05
C ALA A 142 7.37 3.89 -6.70
N ALA A 143 8.43 3.50 -5.98
CA ALA A 143 9.81 3.54 -6.45
C ALA A 143 10.68 2.57 -5.64
N ASN A 144 11.67 1.90 -6.28
CA ASN A 144 12.59 1.00 -5.56
C ASN A 144 13.67 1.74 -4.76
N SER A 145 13.87 3.02 -5.01
CA SER A 145 14.71 3.91 -4.21
C SER A 145 14.04 5.27 -4.15
N PHE A 146 13.82 5.82 -2.97
CA PHE A 146 13.22 7.14 -2.82
C PHE A 146 13.79 7.89 -1.63
N THR A 147 13.74 9.22 -1.72
CA THR A 147 14.23 10.11 -0.68
C THR A 147 13.16 10.36 0.37
N HIS A 148 13.42 9.94 1.60
CA HIS A 148 12.58 10.21 2.77
C HIS A 148 13.15 11.41 3.54
N LYS A 149 12.45 12.55 3.47
CA LYS A 149 12.79 13.74 4.26
C LYS A 149 12.21 13.60 5.68
N THR A 150 13.04 13.88 6.67
CA THR A 150 12.67 13.93 8.10
C THR A 150 13.11 15.27 8.68
N LEU A 151 12.66 15.59 9.90
CA LEU A 151 13.12 16.78 10.62
C LEU A 151 14.65 16.80 10.84
N SER A 152 15.30 15.63 10.87
CA SER A 152 16.74 15.47 11.09
C SER A 152 17.57 15.34 9.81
N GLY A 153 16.93 15.45 8.64
CA GLY A 153 17.62 15.36 7.34
C GLY A 153 16.92 14.45 6.34
N SER A 154 17.58 14.25 5.21
CA SER A 154 17.04 13.53 4.06
C SER A 154 17.77 12.20 3.88
N PHE A 155 17.04 11.09 3.91
CA PHE A 155 17.59 9.73 3.86
C PHE A 155 17.11 9.00 2.62
N ASN A 156 18.01 8.33 1.90
CA ASN A 156 17.60 7.47 0.79
C ASN A 156 17.11 6.12 1.33
N VAL A 157 15.87 5.78 1.04
CA VAL A 157 15.25 4.51 1.38
C VAL A 157 15.33 3.59 0.16
N ARG A 158 16.04 2.47 0.32
CA ARG A 158 16.26 1.44 -0.69
C ARG A 158 15.31 0.26 -0.46
N ASN A 159 14.73 -0.29 -1.52
CA ASN A 159 13.87 -1.47 -1.45
C ASN A 159 14.66 -2.68 -0.91
N ARG A 160 14.25 -3.18 0.25
CA ARG A 160 14.93 -4.25 1.00
C ARG A 160 15.03 -5.56 0.21
N HIS A 161 14.01 -5.90 -0.59
CA HIS A 161 14.00 -7.12 -1.40
C HIS A 161 14.89 -6.97 -2.64
N LEU A 162 14.91 -5.77 -3.24
CA LEU A 162 15.82 -5.48 -4.34
C LEU A 162 17.28 -5.47 -3.87
N THR A 163 17.58 -4.90 -2.70
CA THR A 163 18.94 -4.93 -2.12
C THR A 163 19.48 -6.34 -2.05
N LYS A 164 18.69 -7.28 -1.52
CA LYS A 164 19.08 -8.70 -1.44
C LYS A 164 19.36 -9.31 -2.81
N LEU A 165 18.58 -8.95 -3.83
CA LEU A 165 18.82 -9.40 -5.20
C LEU A 165 20.13 -8.83 -5.76
N LEU A 166 20.35 -7.52 -5.60
CA LEU A 166 21.56 -6.87 -6.09
C LEU A 166 22.80 -7.43 -5.40
N GLU A 167 22.73 -7.79 -4.12
CA GLU A 167 23.82 -8.46 -3.39
C GLU A 167 24.15 -9.82 -4.01
N GLN A 168 23.14 -10.64 -4.30
CA GLN A 168 23.31 -11.94 -4.95
C GLN A 168 23.97 -11.84 -6.33
N LYS A 169 23.76 -10.72 -7.02
CA LYS A 169 24.36 -10.45 -8.33
C LYS A 169 25.70 -9.72 -8.27
N GLY A 170 26.18 -9.38 -7.08
CA GLY A 170 27.40 -8.57 -6.91
C GLY A 170 27.26 -7.15 -7.48
N ARG A 171 26.03 -6.61 -7.51
CA ARG A 171 25.65 -5.29 -8.04
C ARG A 171 25.00 -4.38 -6.99
N ASN A 172 25.18 -4.70 -5.71
CA ASN A 172 24.77 -3.83 -4.60
C ASN A 172 25.83 -2.75 -4.36
N ASP A 173 26.04 -1.90 -5.36
CA ASP A 173 27.02 -0.83 -5.39
C ASP A 173 26.35 0.54 -5.56
N ASP A 174 27.07 1.61 -5.21
CA ASP A 174 26.52 2.96 -5.25
C ASP A 174 26.22 3.44 -6.66
N ASP A 175 26.93 2.94 -7.68
CA ASP A 175 26.66 3.26 -9.09
C ASP A 175 25.30 2.72 -9.52
N THR A 176 25.00 1.47 -9.16
CA THR A 176 23.72 0.82 -9.46
C THR A 176 22.57 1.53 -8.74
N TRP A 177 22.73 1.88 -7.46
CA TRP A 177 21.69 2.63 -6.74
C TRP A 177 21.52 4.05 -7.24
N SER A 178 22.60 4.72 -7.61
CA SER A 178 22.54 6.05 -8.23
C SER A 178 21.79 5.98 -9.56
N SER A 179 22.05 4.95 -10.36
CA SER A 179 21.32 4.69 -11.61
C SER A 179 19.83 4.43 -11.38
N ILE A 180 19.46 3.68 -10.34
CA ILE A 180 18.06 3.46 -9.97
C ILE A 180 17.39 4.78 -9.58
N VAL A 181 18.03 5.62 -8.76
CA VAL A 181 17.47 6.91 -8.32
C VAL A 181 17.28 7.87 -9.50
N THR A 182 18.25 7.98 -10.40
CA THR A 182 18.15 8.87 -11.57
C THR A 182 17.09 8.43 -12.57
N ASN A 183 16.75 7.14 -12.60
CA ASN A 183 15.65 6.58 -13.37
C ASN A 183 14.34 6.47 -12.55
N GLY A 184 14.13 7.36 -11.58
CA GLY A 184 12.87 7.46 -10.83
C GLY A 184 12.57 6.25 -9.94
N GLY A 185 13.57 5.47 -9.57
CA GLY A 185 13.41 4.22 -8.81
C GLY A 185 13.12 2.99 -9.66
N SER A 186 13.18 3.11 -11.00
CA SER A 186 13.03 1.99 -11.93
C SER A 186 14.27 1.09 -11.93
N VAL A 187 14.07 -0.18 -12.29
CA VAL A 187 15.13 -1.16 -12.57
C VAL A 187 15.07 -1.70 -14.00
N GLN A 188 14.14 -1.21 -14.83
CA GLN A 188 13.87 -1.80 -16.14
C GLN A 188 15.06 -1.66 -17.11
N HIS A 189 15.87 -0.61 -16.92
CA HIS A 189 17.08 -0.33 -17.69
C HIS A 189 18.31 -1.16 -17.28
N LEU A 190 18.24 -1.94 -16.20
CA LEU A 190 19.38 -2.71 -15.71
C LEU A 190 19.56 -4.02 -16.50
N ASP A 191 20.52 -4.05 -17.42
CA ASP A 191 20.75 -5.19 -18.34
C ASP A 191 21.15 -6.52 -17.68
N PHE A 192 21.64 -6.46 -16.44
CA PHE A 192 22.05 -7.66 -15.69
C PHE A 192 20.90 -8.33 -14.91
N LEU A 193 19.71 -7.72 -14.92
CA LEU A 193 18.48 -8.31 -14.41
C LEU A 193 17.76 -9.05 -15.54
N SER A 194 17.22 -10.23 -15.24
CA SER A 194 16.32 -10.91 -16.17
C SER A 194 14.97 -10.19 -16.24
N ASP A 195 14.17 -10.50 -17.27
CA ASP A 195 12.84 -9.92 -17.42
C ASP A 195 11.92 -10.25 -16.23
N ASP A 196 11.99 -11.49 -15.72
CA ASP A 196 11.23 -11.90 -14.52
C ASP A 196 11.62 -11.08 -13.28
N GLU A 197 12.93 -10.80 -13.12
CA GLU A 197 13.41 -9.96 -12.02
C GLU A 197 12.94 -8.51 -12.17
N LYS A 198 12.97 -7.99 -13.39
CA LYS A 198 12.45 -6.65 -13.69
C LYS A 198 10.95 -6.58 -13.43
N ASP A 199 10.19 -7.61 -13.78
CA ASP A 199 8.74 -7.71 -13.56
C ASP A 199 8.37 -7.73 -12.06
N VAL A 200 9.18 -8.39 -11.22
CA VAL A 200 9.00 -8.38 -9.75
C VAL A 200 9.17 -6.97 -9.14
N PHE A 201 10.05 -6.17 -9.72
CA PHE A 201 10.43 -4.85 -9.18
C PHE A 201 9.91 -3.68 -10.02
N LYS A 202 8.89 -3.89 -10.85
CA LYS A 202 8.16 -2.78 -11.48
C LYS A 202 7.62 -1.82 -10.42
N THR A 203 7.82 -0.53 -10.67
CA THR A 203 7.26 0.54 -9.87
C THR A 203 5.76 0.70 -10.13
N ALA A 204 5.06 1.41 -9.26
CA ALA A 204 3.63 1.66 -9.40
C ALA A 204 3.23 2.28 -10.75
N PHE A 205 4.09 3.14 -11.32
CA PHE A 205 3.87 3.79 -12.62
C PHE A 205 4.19 2.89 -13.82
N GLU A 206 4.92 1.80 -13.61
CA GLU A 206 5.28 0.82 -14.65
C GLU A 206 4.29 -0.36 -14.71
N ILE A 207 3.54 -0.59 -13.62
CA ILE A 207 2.50 -1.62 -13.57
C ILE A 207 1.29 -1.18 -14.38
N ASP A 208 0.74 -2.10 -15.17
CA ASP A 208 -0.56 -1.93 -15.81
C ASP A 208 -1.66 -1.89 -14.74
N GLN A 209 -2.32 -0.73 -14.66
CA GLN A 209 -3.35 -0.44 -13.66
C GLN A 209 -4.57 -1.36 -13.76
N ARG A 210 -4.76 -2.08 -14.87
CA ARG A 210 -5.77 -3.15 -14.96
C ARG A 210 -5.51 -4.25 -13.94
N TRP A 211 -4.26 -4.59 -13.65
CA TRP A 211 -3.92 -5.58 -12.62
C TRP A 211 -4.24 -5.08 -11.20
N VAL A 212 -4.04 -3.79 -10.92
CA VAL A 212 -4.44 -3.19 -9.64
C VAL A 212 -5.96 -3.35 -9.45
N ILE A 213 -6.74 -3.07 -10.50
CA ILE A 213 -8.20 -3.21 -10.50
C ILE A 213 -8.64 -4.67 -10.42
N GLU A 214 -7.99 -5.59 -11.14
CA GLU A 214 -8.25 -7.03 -11.04
C GLU A 214 -8.07 -7.54 -9.62
N HIS A 215 -6.95 -7.18 -8.98
CA HIS A 215 -6.71 -7.61 -7.61
C HIS A 215 -7.69 -6.96 -6.62
N ALA A 216 -8.05 -5.70 -6.83
CA ALA A 216 -9.07 -5.02 -6.02
C ALA A 216 -10.45 -5.69 -6.19
N GLY A 217 -10.83 -6.04 -7.42
CA GLY A 217 -12.07 -6.74 -7.75
C GLY A 217 -12.13 -8.13 -7.11
N ASP A 218 -11.05 -8.91 -7.25
CA ASP A 218 -10.92 -10.25 -6.67
C ASP A 218 -11.19 -10.26 -5.16
N ARG A 219 -10.78 -9.22 -4.44
CA ARG A 219 -10.95 -9.10 -2.98
C ARG A 219 -12.18 -8.32 -2.53
N ALA A 220 -12.90 -7.66 -3.45
CA ALA A 220 -14.00 -6.76 -3.12
C ALA A 220 -15.14 -7.44 -2.35
N ALA A 221 -15.49 -8.68 -2.71
CA ALA A 221 -16.53 -9.45 -2.03
C ALA A 221 -16.12 -9.95 -0.63
N MET A 222 -14.80 -9.99 -0.36
CA MET A 222 -14.25 -10.38 0.94
C MET A 222 -14.05 -9.18 1.88
N ILE A 223 -14.42 -7.97 1.44
CA ILE A 223 -14.34 -6.74 2.22
C ILE A 223 -15.77 -6.17 2.36
N ASP A 224 -16.28 -6.12 3.58
CA ASP A 224 -17.64 -5.63 3.85
C ASP A 224 -17.79 -4.11 3.72
N GLN A 225 -16.77 -3.33 4.10
CA GLN A 225 -16.73 -1.89 3.82
C GLN A 225 -16.14 -1.62 2.43
N ALA A 226 -14.93 -1.07 2.32
CA ALA A 226 -14.29 -0.72 1.05
C ALA A 226 -12.76 -0.77 1.15
N GLN A 227 -12.10 -0.36 0.07
CA GLN A 227 -10.65 -0.32 -0.06
C GLN A 227 -10.22 0.98 -0.73
N SER A 228 -9.22 1.65 -0.16
CA SER A 228 -8.54 2.78 -0.80
C SER A 228 -7.63 2.26 -1.89
N VAL A 229 -8.07 2.39 -3.15
CA VAL A 229 -7.33 1.92 -4.33
C VAL A 229 -6.84 3.13 -5.11
N ASN A 230 -5.54 3.45 -4.97
CA ASN A 230 -4.90 4.42 -5.86
C ASN A 230 -4.64 3.82 -7.24
N LEU A 231 -4.72 4.66 -8.27
CA LEU A 231 -4.25 4.37 -9.63
C LEU A 231 -3.07 5.27 -9.96
N PHE A 232 -2.07 4.73 -10.64
CA PHE A 232 -0.83 5.40 -11.01
C PHE A 232 -0.75 5.45 -12.53
N LEU A 233 -0.83 6.65 -13.10
CA LEU A 233 -0.96 6.85 -14.54
C LEU A 233 0.10 7.81 -15.07
N PRO A 234 0.54 7.64 -16.31
CA PRO A 234 1.42 8.61 -16.95
C PRO A 234 0.69 9.94 -17.16
N ALA A 235 1.46 11.01 -17.26
CA ALA A 235 0.96 12.39 -17.37
C ALA A 235 0.05 12.61 -18.59
N ASP A 236 0.28 11.84 -19.64
CA ASP A 236 -0.36 11.92 -20.95
C ASP A 236 -1.40 10.81 -21.19
N VAL A 237 -1.88 10.16 -20.11
CA VAL A 237 -2.90 9.10 -20.21
C VAL A 237 -4.12 9.56 -21.03
N HIS A 238 -4.49 8.75 -22.02
CA HIS A 238 -5.63 9.08 -22.86
C HIS A 238 -6.95 8.91 -22.09
N LYS A 239 -7.89 9.86 -22.26
CA LYS A 239 -9.19 9.88 -21.54
C LYS A 239 -9.98 8.59 -21.69
N ARG A 240 -9.91 7.94 -22.87
CA ARG A 240 -10.56 6.65 -23.13
C ARG A 240 -10.04 5.56 -22.19
N ASP A 241 -8.74 5.54 -21.94
CA ASP A 241 -8.11 4.48 -21.15
C ASP A 241 -8.37 4.72 -19.66
N LEU A 242 -8.29 5.99 -19.21
CA LEU A 242 -8.74 6.39 -17.88
C LEU A 242 -10.21 6.02 -17.63
N HIS A 243 -11.09 6.29 -18.59
CA HIS A 243 -12.50 5.90 -18.50
C HIS A 243 -12.67 4.38 -18.47
N GLY A 244 -11.89 3.65 -19.27
CA GLY A 244 -11.87 2.19 -19.30
C GLY A 244 -11.52 1.60 -17.94
N LEU A 245 -10.53 2.16 -17.24
CA LEU A 245 -10.17 1.75 -15.87
C LEU A 245 -11.34 1.95 -14.89
N HIS A 246 -12.00 3.11 -14.90
CA HIS A 246 -13.16 3.35 -14.03
C HIS A 246 -14.31 2.38 -14.31
N LEU A 247 -14.63 2.14 -15.59
CA LEU A 247 -15.66 1.18 -15.99
C LEU A 247 -15.29 -0.25 -15.59
N MET A 248 -14.01 -0.61 -15.69
CA MET A 248 -13.51 -1.91 -15.26
C MET A 248 -13.68 -2.06 -13.74
N ALA A 249 -13.30 -1.06 -12.94
CA ALA A 249 -13.45 -1.09 -11.49
C ALA A 249 -14.92 -1.30 -11.08
N TRP A 250 -15.84 -0.55 -11.70
CA TRP A 250 -17.27 -0.71 -11.48
C TRP A 250 -17.77 -2.11 -11.84
N LYS A 251 -17.39 -2.65 -13.02
CA LYS A 251 -17.77 -3.99 -13.46
C LYS A 251 -17.26 -5.11 -12.54
N HIS A 252 -16.10 -4.89 -11.91
CA HIS A 252 -15.50 -5.85 -10.97
C HIS A 252 -16.02 -5.70 -9.53
N GLY A 253 -17.00 -4.83 -9.28
CA GLY A 253 -17.59 -4.64 -7.96
C GLY A 253 -16.68 -3.87 -7.00
N VAL A 254 -15.67 -3.14 -7.49
CA VAL A 254 -14.84 -2.27 -6.66
C VAL A 254 -15.69 -1.09 -6.20
N LYS A 255 -15.87 -0.98 -4.88
CA LYS A 255 -16.78 0.02 -4.26
C LYS A 255 -16.22 1.44 -4.28
N SER A 256 -14.89 1.60 -4.33
CA SER A 256 -14.22 2.91 -4.33
C SER A 256 -12.88 2.86 -5.06
N LEU A 257 -12.59 3.92 -5.81
CA LEU A 257 -11.24 4.32 -6.18
C LEU A 257 -10.85 5.53 -5.33
N TYR A 258 -9.56 5.74 -5.11
CA TYR A 258 -9.04 6.81 -4.26
C TYR A 258 -8.34 7.88 -5.10
N TYR A 259 -7.02 8.03 -5.00
CA TYR A 259 -6.29 8.99 -5.82
C TYR A 259 -5.99 8.45 -7.22
N CYS A 260 -6.13 9.32 -8.21
CA CYS A 260 -5.49 9.16 -9.51
C CYS A 260 -4.17 9.94 -9.47
N ARG A 261 -3.06 9.21 -9.32
CA ARG A 261 -1.72 9.76 -9.18
C ARG A 261 -1.09 9.84 -10.56
N SER A 262 -0.83 11.06 -11.03
CA SER A 262 -0.16 11.31 -12.31
C SER A 262 1.21 11.94 -12.09
N LEU A 263 2.20 11.54 -12.87
CA LEU A 263 3.46 12.28 -12.97
C LEU A 263 3.21 13.64 -13.63
N SER A 264 4.02 14.65 -13.32
CA SER A 264 4.04 15.89 -14.10
C SER A 264 4.82 15.67 -15.40
N ILE A 265 4.39 16.31 -16.49
CA ILE A 265 5.05 16.23 -17.81
C ILE A 265 6.53 16.61 -17.71
N GLN A 266 6.87 17.62 -16.89
CA GLN A 266 8.25 18.06 -16.67
C GLN A 266 9.13 17.01 -15.94
N ARG A 267 8.54 16.14 -15.11
CA ARG A 267 9.28 15.02 -14.49
C ARG A 267 9.50 13.88 -15.48
N ALA A 268 8.58 13.66 -16.42
CA ALA A 268 8.73 12.68 -17.49
C ALA A 268 9.83 13.09 -18.49
N GLU A 269 9.88 14.36 -18.89
CA GLU A 269 10.91 14.90 -19.81
C GLU A 269 12.32 14.83 -19.20
N LYS A 270 12.49 15.06 -17.89
CA LYS A 270 13.80 14.88 -17.24
C LYS A 270 14.31 13.43 -17.30
N ALA A 271 13.42 12.45 -17.23
CA ALA A 271 13.77 11.04 -17.37
C ALA A 271 14.22 10.72 -18.81
N GLU A 272 13.52 11.25 -19.82
CA GLU A 272 13.88 11.07 -21.23
C GLU A 272 15.17 11.80 -21.63
N VAL A 273 15.38 13.04 -21.17
CA VAL A 273 16.57 13.84 -21.54
C VAL A 273 17.87 13.25 -20.96
N VAL A 274 17.82 12.60 -19.80
CA VAL A 274 18.99 11.90 -19.22
C VAL A 274 19.36 10.67 -20.04
N SER A 275 18.39 10.00 -20.69
CA SER A 275 18.64 8.83 -21.53
C SER A 275 19.29 9.12 -22.89
N LEU A 276 19.27 10.38 -23.34
CA LEU A 276 19.66 10.78 -24.70
C LEU A 276 21.05 11.48 -24.81
N LEU A 277 21.76 11.69 -23.70
CA LEU A 277 23.05 12.38 -23.70
C LEU A 277 24.21 11.44 -23.30
N PRO A 278 24.97 10.88 -24.25
CA PRO A 278 26.20 10.16 -23.91
C PRO A 278 27.29 11.17 -23.52
N GLY A 279 27.78 11.09 -22.29
CA GLY A 279 29.12 11.58 -21.94
C GLY A 279 29.26 13.05 -21.49
N LYS A 280 28.25 13.66 -20.85
CA LYS A 280 28.50 14.85 -20.03
C LYS A 280 28.52 14.49 -18.55
N VAL A 281 29.72 14.45 -17.97
CA VAL A 281 29.93 14.51 -16.53
C VAL A 281 29.32 15.83 -16.05
N LEU A 282 28.16 15.76 -15.41
CA LEU A 282 27.64 16.86 -14.61
C LEU A 282 28.50 16.93 -13.36
N ASP A 283 29.09 18.10 -13.11
CA ASP A 283 29.82 18.38 -11.87
C ASP A 283 28.95 17.96 -10.69
N VAL A 284 29.38 16.91 -9.99
CA VAL A 284 28.75 16.43 -8.78
C VAL A 284 29.01 17.49 -7.71
N LEU A 285 28.01 18.34 -7.46
CA LEU A 285 28.04 19.25 -6.32
C LEU A 285 28.23 18.40 -5.05
N THR A 286 29.22 18.76 -4.25
CA THR A 286 29.47 18.09 -2.97
C THR A 286 28.29 18.37 -2.02
N LEU A 287 28.06 17.47 -1.06
CA LEU A 287 26.98 17.55 -0.07
C LEU A 287 26.88 18.94 0.61
N ASP A 288 28.00 19.63 0.78
CA ASP A 288 28.06 20.97 1.39
C ASP A 288 27.46 22.07 0.50
N GLN A 289 27.55 21.94 -0.84
CA GLN A 289 27.03 22.94 -1.78
C GLN A 289 25.51 22.84 -1.98
N VAL A 290 24.95 21.65 -1.77
CA VAL A 290 23.49 21.43 -1.79
C VAL A 290 22.83 22.01 -0.54
N ALA A 291 23.53 21.99 0.60
CA ALA A 291 23.01 22.52 1.87
C ALA A 291 22.83 24.04 1.86
N THR A 292 23.71 24.77 1.17
CA THR A 292 23.64 26.24 1.06
C THR A 292 22.51 26.74 0.18
N ASN A 293 22.17 26.03 -0.90
CA ASN A 293 21.08 26.44 -1.81
C ASN A 293 19.68 26.10 -1.27
N ALA A 294 19.58 25.20 -0.29
CA ALA A 294 18.31 24.82 0.32
C ALA A 294 17.76 25.85 1.33
N GLN A 295 18.51 26.91 1.67
CA GLN A 295 18.04 27.93 2.62
C GLN A 295 17.05 28.94 2.01
N GLU A 296 16.91 29.02 0.68
CA GLU A 296 16.07 30.06 0.04
C GLU A 296 14.70 29.59 -0.46
N GLU A 297 14.41 28.28 -0.53
CA GLU A 297 13.11 27.79 -1.02
C GLU A 297 12.39 26.90 0.00
N ASN A 298 11.65 27.56 0.91
CA ASN A 298 10.62 26.94 1.74
C ASN A 298 9.38 26.58 0.88
N GLN A 299 9.52 25.66 -0.07
CA GLN A 299 8.40 24.95 -0.65
C GLN A 299 8.27 23.58 0.00
N TYR A 300 7.17 23.39 0.73
CA TYR A 300 6.73 22.10 1.25
C TYR A 300 6.41 21.16 0.08
N GLU A 301 7.43 20.50 -0.48
CA GLU A 301 7.22 19.32 -1.32
C GLU A 301 6.99 18.10 -0.41
N GLU A 302 5.75 17.64 -0.40
CA GLU A 302 5.25 16.48 0.36
C GLU A 302 5.96 15.16 -0.03
N CYS A 303 6.11 14.27 0.97
CA CYS A 303 6.83 13.00 0.87
C CYS A 303 6.23 12.04 -0.19
N LEU A 304 7.08 11.44 -1.03
CA LEU A 304 6.69 10.47 -2.07
C LEU A 304 6.03 9.18 -1.51
N ALA A 305 6.27 8.84 -0.25
CA ALA A 305 5.58 7.73 0.42
C ALA A 305 4.13 8.07 0.82
N CYS A 306 3.80 9.36 0.87
CA CYS A 306 2.46 9.90 1.06
C CYS A 306 1.80 10.29 -0.29
N GLN A 307 2.61 10.45 -1.35
CA GLN A 307 2.16 10.52 -2.74
C GLN A 307 1.88 9.13 -3.33
#